data_AF-A0A966UNI0-F1
#
_entry.id   AF-A0A966UNI0-F1
#
_cell.length_a   1.000
_cell.length_b   1.000
_cell.length_c   1.000
_cell.angle_alpha   90.00
_cell.angle_beta   90.00
_cell.angle_gamma   90.00
#
_symmetry.space_group_name_H-M   'P 1'
#
loop_
_entity.id
_entity.type
_entity.pdbx_description
1 polymer ?
#
loop_
_entity_poly.entity_id
_entity_poly.type
_entity_poly.pdbx_seq_one_letter_code
_entity_poly.pdbx_strand_id
1 'polypeptide(L)'
;MAFPITVTYTFGTQTGSVPLSYLDTNFSNITTGVNAISSGGNALATPVLGTPISGTLTNCTGYTTANLSGTLATTKGGTNLTAYTTGDIIYASASNTLSTLGIGSLNQVLSVSAGGIPTWRTLTSSGTVTTVSVVSANGFTGTVANATTTPAITLTTSITGVLKGNGTAISAATAGTDYLAPPSGTALLKANSGGALANATAGTDYSAGTSALGTGILKSTTSTGALSIAVAGDFPTLNQNTTGTAANITATSNSTLTTLSSLSLPGSQVSGNISGNSANVTGTVAIGNGGTGQTTANSALNALLPSQTSNSGKVLSTDGSNTSWIAVGGSGTVTSVSGTGTVSGISLSGTVTTSGNLTLGGTLDLSSPPAIGGTAPAAGSFTSLSATSKDNTGVLATNSGLTANTTVTNQATFTTGGLTLLNQTATAGSVWRVRAYGQFTSASSATARTAQIACFWGATQLPSIAVTVVTTTVQTTQWQAEFTLSATSTTAIWTTGQIINKISSNNANFLGLDGATPASTTVTAGAQTLDLRVRVSTAIAAESWIVQQVTMERLE
;
A
#
# COMPACT_ATOMS: atom_id res chain seq x y z
N MET A 1 90.62 -165.66 47.53
CA MET A 1 91.66 -166.03 46.55
C MET A 1 91.67 -164.91 45.51
N ALA A 2 92.71 -164.07 45.46
CA ALA A 2 92.77 -162.94 44.54
C ALA A 2 93.02 -163.44 43.10
N PHE A 3 92.26 -162.93 42.12
CA PHE A 3 92.50 -163.10 40.68
C PHE A 3 92.27 -161.75 39.98
N PRO A 4 93.06 -161.40 38.95
CA PRO A 4 93.29 -160.02 38.48
C PRO A 4 92.11 -159.38 37.73
N ILE A 5 91.90 -158.08 37.97
CA ILE A 5 90.97 -157.19 37.26
C ILE A 5 91.60 -156.79 35.91
N THR A 6 90.87 -157.03 34.81
CA THR A 6 91.22 -156.62 33.45
C THR A 6 90.16 -155.65 32.93
N VAL A 7 90.58 -154.57 32.24
CA VAL A 7 89.68 -153.62 31.56
C VAL A 7 89.63 -153.97 30.08
N THR A 8 88.42 -154.05 29.54
CA THR A 8 88.16 -154.32 28.12
C THR A 8 87.83 -153.02 27.40
N TYR A 9 88.57 -152.65 26.34
CA TYR A 9 88.30 -151.46 25.51
C TYR A 9 88.06 -151.82 24.05
N THR A 10 87.29 -150.99 23.33
CA THR A 10 87.00 -151.15 21.89
C THR A 10 87.17 -149.80 21.19
N PHE A 11 88.10 -149.71 20.22
CA PHE A 11 88.20 -148.64 19.22
C PHE A 11 87.85 -149.24 17.86
N GLY A 12 86.67 -148.95 17.32
CA GLY A 12 86.22 -149.60 16.08
C GLY A 12 85.85 -151.08 16.29
N THR A 13 86.40 -152.01 15.48
CA THR A 13 85.97 -153.43 15.41
C THR A 13 86.85 -154.44 16.16
N GLN A 14 87.80 -154.02 17.00
CA GLN A 14 88.58 -154.94 17.86
C GLN A 14 88.32 -154.69 19.36
N THR A 15 88.09 -155.77 20.10
CA THR A 15 87.92 -155.79 21.56
C THR A 15 89.10 -156.53 22.20
N GLY A 16 89.82 -155.88 23.12
CA GLY A 16 90.94 -156.48 23.85
C GLY A 16 90.90 -156.13 25.33
N SER A 17 91.39 -157.04 26.18
CA SER A 17 91.47 -156.87 27.63
C SER A 17 92.94 -156.72 28.05
N VAL A 18 93.28 -155.67 28.78
CA VAL A 18 94.63 -155.44 29.34
C VAL A 18 94.59 -155.44 30.87
N PRO A 19 95.56 -156.08 31.56
CA PRO A 19 95.64 -156.04 33.02
C PRO A 19 95.83 -154.61 33.52
N LEU A 20 95.24 -154.25 34.67
CA LEU A 20 95.35 -152.89 35.26
C LEU A 20 96.80 -152.41 35.47
N SER A 21 97.77 -153.33 35.48
CA SER A 21 99.21 -153.05 35.55
C SER A 21 99.83 -152.49 34.27
N TYR A 22 99.08 -152.41 33.16
CA TYR A 22 99.50 -151.81 31.89
C TYR A 22 99.03 -150.36 31.70
N LEU A 23 98.30 -149.79 32.67
CA LEU A 23 97.92 -148.39 32.66
C LEU A 23 99.12 -147.54 33.12
N ASP A 24 100.05 -147.26 32.19
CA ASP A 24 101.14 -146.32 32.43
C ASP A 24 100.58 -144.91 32.71
N THR A 25 101.12 -144.29 33.74
CA THR A 25 100.67 -143.13 34.51
C THR A 25 100.70 -141.75 33.80
N ASN A 26 100.57 -141.67 32.47
CA ASN A 26 100.85 -140.42 31.74
C ASN A 26 99.68 -139.84 30.91
N PHE A 27 98.52 -139.61 31.54
CA PHE A 27 97.52 -138.63 31.06
C PHE A 27 97.72 -137.26 31.73
N SER A 28 98.94 -136.72 31.62
CA SER A 28 99.26 -135.35 32.04
C SER A 28 99.96 -134.60 30.89
N ASN A 29 99.42 -133.42 30.55
CA ASN A 29 99.87 -132.41 29.58
C ASN A 29 99.51 -132.56 28.08
N ILE A 30 98.37 -131.95 27.68
CA ILE A 30 98.38 -130.84 26.70
C ILE A 30 97.42 -129.77 27.24
N THR A 31 97.96 -128.85 28.02
CA THR A 31 97.35 -127.58 28.39
C THR A 31 98.32 -126.49 27.91
N THR A 32 97.78 -125.49 27.19
CA THR A 32 98.38 -124.21 26.80
C THR A 32 99.50 -124.18 25.73
N GLY A 33 99.14 -123.67 24.55
CA GLY A 33 100.01 -122.79 23.76
C GLY A 33 100.24 -123.19 22.31
N VAL A 34 99.54 -122.55 21.36
CA VAL A 34 100.17 -122.13 20.09
C VAL A 34 99.72 -120.70 19.76
N ASN A 35 100.42 -119.75 20.38
CA ASN A 35 100.59 -118.41 19.85
C ASN A 35 101.88 -118.44 19.01
N ALA A 36 101.77 -118.58 17.69
CA ALA A 36 102.78 -118.22 16.68
C ALA A 36 102.34 -118.70 15.28
N ILE A 37 101.49 -117.93 14.61
CA ILE A 37 101.51 -117.88 13.13
C ILE A 37 101.97 -116.46 12.76
N SER A 38 103.24 -116.16 13.07
CA SER A 38 103.93 -114.97 12.58
C SER A 38 104.55 -115.28 11.22
N SER A 39 104.10 -114.53 10.21
CA SER A 39 104.87 -114.13 9.02
C SER A 39 105.69 -115.21 8.33
N GLY A 40 105.04 -115.95 7.44
CA GLY A 40 105.73 -116.79 6.45
C GLY A 40 104.79 -117.81 5.82
N GLY A 41 104.12 -117.44 4.74
CA GLY A 41 103.63 -118.39 3.74
C GLY A 41 102.49 -119.35 4.12
N ASN A 42 101.99 -119.34 5.35
CA ASN A 42 100.83 -120.15 5.73
C ASN A 42 99.55 -119.35 5.48
N ALA A 43 99.01 -119.46 4.27
CA ALA A 43 97.65 -119.03 3.99
C ALA A 43 96.70 -119.74 4.95
N LEU A 44 96.04 -118.98 5.84
CA LEU A 44 94.79 -119.46 6.43
C LEU A 44 93.79 -119.53 5.28
N ALA A 45 93.53 -120.74 4.79
CA ALA A 45 92.37 -120.99 3.95
C ALA A 45 91.14 -120.91 4.86
N THR A 46 90.29 -119.88 4.67
CA THR A 46 89.07 -119.57 5.45
C THR A 46 89.27 -119.18 6.93
N PRO A 47 89.99 -118.09 7.27
CA PRO A 47 89.97 -117.57 8.62
C PRO A 47 88.59 -116.99 8.92
N VAL A 48 87.88 -117.57 9.87
CA VAL A 48 86.78 -116.87 10.54
C VAL A 48 87.42 -115.87 11.50
N LEU A 49 87.72 -114.66 11.02
CA LEU A 49 87.99 -113.54 11.91
C LEU A 49 86.66 -113.21 12.60
N GLY A 50 86.54 -113.51 13.90
CA GLY A 50 85.39 -113.09 14.68
C GLY A 50 85.18 -111.56 14.60
N THR A 51 84.04 -111.05 15.04
CA THR A 51 83.69 -109.63 14.95
C THR A 51 84.74 -108.74 15.64
N PRO A 52 85.59 -108.00 14.91
CA PRO A 52 86.58 -107.13 15.54
C PRO A 52 85.86 -105.91 16.13
N ILE A 53 86.10 -105.62 17.40
CA ILE A 53 85.51 -104.47 18.12
C ILE A 53 86.09 -103.11 17.69
N SER A 54 87.19 -103.11 16.93
CA SER A 54 87.71 -101.94 16.19
C SER A 54 88.79 -102.36 15.19
N GLY A 55 89.00 -101.56 14.13
CA GLY A 55 90.08 -101.75 13.16
C GLY A 55 89.83 -101.04 11.83
N THR A 56 90.88 -100.44 11.25
CA THR A 56 90.85 -99.91 9.88
C THR A 56 91.33 -100.99 8.93
N LEU A 57 90.45 -101.50 8.06
CA LEU A 57 90.83 -102.46 7.04
C LEU A 57 91.39 -101.75 5.81
N THR A 58 92.70 -101.56 5.79
CA THR A 58 93.42 -101.03 4.62
C THR A 58 93.79 -102.18 3.67
N ASN A 59 93.56 -102.01 2.37
CA ASN A 59 93.89 -102.97 1.30
C ASN A 59 93.13 -104.31 1.29
N CYS A 60 91.97 -104.41 1.95
CA CYS A 60 91.13 -105.60 1.74
C CYS A 60 90.39 -105.52 0.40
N THR A 61 90.82 -106.34 -0.56
CA THR A 61 90.17 -106.48 -1.86
C THR A 61 89.11 -107.58 -1.76
N GLY A 62 87.88 -107.29 -2.21
CA GLY A 62 86.76 -108.22 -2.10
C GLY A 62 85.79 -107.98 -0.94
N TYR A 63 85.93 -106.89 -0.17
CA TYR A 63 84.81 -106.41 0.67
C TYR A 63 83.71 -105.86 -0.23
N THR A 64 82.72 -106.70 -0.50
CA THR A 64 81.47 -106.23 -1.10
C THR A 64 80.73 -105.38 -0.07
N THR A 65 79.97 -104.38 -0.53
CA THR A 65 79.14 -103.50 0.32
C THR A 65 78.11 -104.26 1.18
N ALA A 66 77.99 -105.58 1.01
CA ALA A 66 77.13 -106.49 1.75
C ALA A 66 77.52 -106.69 3.22
N ASN A 67 78.76 -106.34 3.64
CA ASN A 67 79.26 -106.58 5.01
C ASN A 67 79.46 -105.31 5.85
N LEU A 68 78.85 -104.17 5.48
CA LEU A 68 78.85 -102.95 6.29
C LEU A 68 77.68 -103.00 7.29
N SER A 69 77.98 -103.12 8.59
CA SER A 69 76.95 -103.14 9.66
C SER A 69 76.53 -101.74 10.13
N GLY A 70 76.42 -100.77 9.21
CA GLY A 70 76.05 -99.38 9.53
C GLY A 70 75.70 -98.56 8.27
N THR A 71 75.10 -97.39 8.48
CA THR A 71 74.63 -96.51 7.39
C THR A 71 75.81 -95.87 6.64
N LEU A 72 75.84 -96.03 5.31
CA LEU A 72 76.81 -95.36 4.44
C LEU A 72 76.36 -93.92 4.16
N ALA A 73 77.26 -92.93 4.32
CA ALA A 73 76.93 -91.52 4.08
C ALA A 73 76.56 -91.30 2.60
N THR A 74 75.53 -90.49 2.35
CA THR A 74 74.94 -90.26 1.01
C THR A 74 75.92 -89.67 0.00
N THR A 75 77.00 -89.01 0.44
CA THR A 75 78.07 -88.46 -0.41
C THR A 75 79.21 -89.45 -0.71
N LYS A 76 79.15 -90.68 -0.18
CA LYS A 76 80.24 -91.66 -0.25
C LYS A 76 79.85 -92.99 -0.92
N GLY A 77 78.73 -93.03 -1.67
CA GLY A 77 78.54 -93.99 -2.77
C GLY A 77 77.37 -94.98 -2.66
N GLY A 78 77.20 -95.78 -3.72
CA GLY A 78 76.18 -96.83 -3.91
C GLY A 78 75.29 -96.66 -5.14
N THR A 79 75.13 -95.42 -5.64
CA THR A 79 74.17 -95.07 -6.72
C THR A 79 74.82 -94.57 -8.02
N ASN A 80 76.14 -94.34 -8.03
CA ASN A 80 76.91 -93.72 -9.13
C ASN A 80 76.44 -92.30 -9.52
N LEU A 81 75.73 -91.59 -8.63
CA LEU A 81 75.30 -90.20 -8.80
C LEU A 81 76.17 -89.28 -7.92
N THR A 82 76.66 -88.17 -8.48
CA THR A 82 77.52 -87.22 -7.77
C THR A 82 76.78 -86.00 -7.21
N ALA A 83 75.54 -85.76 -7.65
CA ALA A 83 74.65 -84.70 -7.16
C ALA A 83 73.17 -85.01 -7.45
N TYR A 84 72.29 -84.42 -6.64
CA TYR A 84 70.83 -84.32 -6.87
C TYR A 84 70.33 -83.04 -6.17
N THR A 85 69.22 -82.47 -6.64
CA THR A 85 68.62 -81.27 -6.04
C THR A 85 67.38 -81.60 -5.20
N THR A 86 66.99 -80.69 -4.31
CA THR A 86 65.80 -80.87 -3.48
C THR A 86 64.55 -81.00 -4.35
N GLY A 87 63.82 -82.09 -4.17
CA GLY A 87 62.62 -82.39 -4.94
C GLY A 87 62.84 -83.31 -6.15
N ASP A 88 64.09 -83.65 -6.47
CA ASP A 88 64.40 -84.64 -7.50
C ASP A 88 63.93 -86.05 -7.10
N ILE A 89 63.50 -86.82 -8.09
CA ILE A 89 63.24 -88.24 -7.95
C ILE A 89 64.43 -89.01 -8.54
N ILE A 90 65.06 -89.85 -7.72
CA ILE A 90 66.04 -90.82 -8.23
C ILE A 90 65.27 -92.03 -8.75
N TYR A 91 65.47 -92.39 -10.01
CA TYR A 91 64.82 -93.53 -10.65
C TYR A 91 65.82 -94.33 -11.48
N ALA A 92 65.48 -95.59 -11.78
CA ALA A 92 66.25 -96.39 -12.72
C ALA A 92 65.93 -95.95 -14.15
N SER A 93 66.88 -95.29 -14.83
CA SER A 93 66.71 -94.90 -16.24
C SER A 93 66.98 -96.05 -17.20
N ALA A 94 67.74 -97.06 -16.74
CA ALA A 94 67.97 -98.33 -17.43
C ALA A 94 68.35 -99.42 -16.40
N SER A 95 68.48 -100.68 -16.85
CA SER A 95 68.99 -101.76 -16.00
C SER A 95 70.32 -101.37 -15.37
N ASN A 96 70.43 -101.53 -14.05
CA ASN A 96 71.62 -101.20 -13.25
C ASN A 96 72.10 -99.73 -13.35
N THR A 97 71.27 -98.82 -13.88
CA THR A 97 71.61 -97.39 -14.05
C THR A 97 70.57 -96.52 -13.36
N LEU A 98 71.02 -95.68 -12.42
CA LEU A 98 70.19 -94.67 -11.76
C LEU A 98 70.36 -93.30 -12.41
N SER A 99 69.31 -92.49 -12.41
CA SER A 99 69.32 -91.10 -12.87
C SER A 99 68.34 -90.26 -12.04
N THR A 100 68.43 -88.94 -12.14
CA THR A 100 67.50 -88.01 -11.49
C THR A 100 66.45 -87.52 -12.48
N LEU A 101 65.21 -87.38 -12.01
CA LEU A 101 64.15 -86.61 -12.67
C LEU A 101 63.91 -85.38 -11.80
N GLY A 102 64.09 -84.19 -12.38
CA GLY A 102 63.84 -82.92 -11.68
C GLY A 102 62.43 -82.82 -11.12
N ILE A 103 62.21 -82.01 -10.08
CA ILE A 103 60.86 -81.71 -9.59
C ILE A 103 59.97 -81.14 -10.71
N GLY A 104 58.72 -81.59 -10.79
CA GLY A 104 57.75 -81.15 -11.79
C GLY A 104 57.28 -79.72 -11.58
N SER A 105 56.65 -79.15 -12.62
CA SER A 105 55.94 -77.85 -12.50
C SER A 105 54.57 -78.01 -11.83
N LEU A 106 54.01 -76.89 -11.36
CA LEU A 106 52.67 -76.86 -10.76
C LEU A 106 51.62 -77.48 -11.73
N ASN A 107 50.71 -78.29 -11.18
CA ASN A 107 49.68 -79.05 -11.91
C ASN A 107 50.21 -80.15 -12.85
N GLN A 108 51.46 -80.56 -12.71
CA GLN A 108 51.95 -81.81 -13.27
C GLN A 108 51.84 -82.94 -12.25
N VAL A 109 51.50 -84.13 -12.75
CA VAL A 109 51.54 -85.38 -11.98
C VAL A 109 52.62 -86.28 -12.54
N LEU A 110 53.22 -87.07 -11.66
CA LEU A 110 54.15 -88.10 -12.07
C LEU A 110 53.35 -89.16 -12.83
N SER A 111 53.81 -89.48 -14.03
CA SER A 111 53.23 -90.49 -14.89
C SER A 111 54.32 -91.39 -15.44
N VAL A 112 53.95 -92.52 -16.02
CA VAL A 112 54.90 -93.40 -16.70
C VAL A 112 54.87 -93.04 -18.19
N SER A 113 56.03 -92.74 -18.75
CA SER A 113 56.17 -92.49 -20.18
C SER A 113 55.92 -93.78 -20.99
N ALA A 114 55.75 -93.66 -22.30
CA ALA A 114 55.64 -94.82 -23.18
C ALA A 114 56.87 -95.76 -23.10
N GLY A 115 58.03 -95.23 -22.68
CA GLY A 115 59.26 -96.01 -22.43
C GLY A 115 59.32 -96.67 -21.05
N GLY A 116 58.26 -96.63 -20.24
CA GLY A 116 58.21 -97.26 -18.93
C GLY A 116 58.94 -96.50 -17.81
N ILE A 117 59.53 -95.33 -18.11
CA ILE A 117 60.22 -94.50 -17.12
C ILE A 117 59.33 -93.37 -16.58
N PRO A 118 59.50 -92.93 -15.32
CA PRO A 118 58.77 -91.80 -14.75
C PRO A 118 58.98 -90.50 -15.54
N THR A 119 57.91 -89.74 -15.75
CA THR A 119 57.91 -88.42 -16.41
C THR A 119 56.78 -87.56 -15.87
N TRP A 120 56.97 -86.24 -15.83
CA TRP A 120 55.92 -85.30 -15.43
C TRP A 120 54.95 -85.05 -16.58
N ARG A 121 53.66 -85.20 -16.31
CA ARG A 121 52.57 -84.92 -17.27
C ARG A 121 51.61 -83.90 -16.69
N THR A 122 51.25 -82.89 -17.48
CA THR A 122 50.21 -81.92 -17.12
C THR A 122 48.84 -82.61 -17.00
N LEU A 123 48.11 -82.38 -15.91
CA LEU A 123 46.71 -82.81 -15.77
C LEU A 123 45.82 -81.97 -16.71
N THR A 124 45.10 -82.63 -17.63
CA THR A 124 44.20 -81.95 -18.60
C THR A 124 42.71 -82.25 -18.42
N SER A 125 42.27 -82.96 -17.36
CA SER A 125 40.85 -83.29 -17.18
C SER A 125 40.34 -83.16 -15.73
N SER A 126 39.17 -82.53 -15.58
CA SER A 126 38.31 -82.55 -14.37
C SER A 126 37.48 -83.84 -14.30
N GLY A 127 37.01 -84.24 -13.12
CA GLY A 127 36.34 -85.54 -12.87
C GLY A 127 35.06 -85.79 -13.69
N THR A 128 34.71 -87.06 -13.90
CA THR A 128 33.53 -87.49 -14.69
C THR A 128 32.38 -87.97 -13.79
N VAL A 129 31.13 -87.63 -14.15
CA VAL A 129 29.96 -88.38 -13.67
C VAL A 129 29.91 -89.67 -14.49
N THR A 130 29.66 -90.81 -13.83
CA THR A 130 29.66 -92.12 -14.50
C THR A 130 28.27 -92.52 -15.00
N THR A 131 27.21 -92.16 -14.27
CA THR A 131 25.80 -92.41 -14.64
C THR A 131 24.83 -91.43 -13.98
N VAL A 132 23.69 -91.16 -14.63
CA VAL A 132 22.54 -90.39 -14.11
C VAL A 132 21.25 -91.04 -14.65
N SER A 133 20.19 -91.15 -13.84
CA SER A 133 18.90 -91.70 -14.28
C SER A 133 17.71 -90.94 -13.69
N VAL A 134 16.53 -91.08 -14.31
CA VAL A 134 15.24 -90.55 -13.83
C VAL A 134 14.33 -91.72 -13.47
N VAL A 135 13.76 -91.71 -12.27
CA VAL A 135 12.85 -92.77 -11.79
C VAL A 135 11.42 -92.48 -12.26
N SER A 136 10.92 -93.26 -13.21
CA SER A 136 9.61 -93.06 -13.84
C SER A 136 8.40 -93.30 -12.94
N ALA A 137 8.58 -94.04 -11.85
CA ALA A 137 7.49 -94.44 -10.95
C ALA A 137 6.82 -93.25 -10.22
N ASN A 138 7.47 -92.09 -10.15
CA ASN A 138 6.97 -90.91 -9.43
C ASN A 138 6.24 -89.91 -10.34
N GLY A 139 5.86 -90.34 -11.55
CA GLY A 139 5.12 -89.53 -12.53
C GLY A 139 5.98 -88.58 -13.36
N PHE A 140 7.24 -88.37 -12.99
CA PHE A 140 8.27 -87.78 -13.84
C PHE A 140 8.89 -88.84 -14.74
N THR A 141 8.98 -88.58 -16.02
CA THR A 141 9.74 -89.39 -16.98
C THR A 141 10.87 -88.54 -17.55
N GLY A 142 11.82 -89.11 -18.27
CA GLY A 142 12.88 -88.29 -18.86
C GLY A 142 14.00 -89.08 -19.50
N THR A 143 14.82 -88.36 -20.26
CA THR A 143 16.02 -88.90 -20.91
C THR A 143 17.24 -88.09 -20.49
N VAL A 144 18.38 -88.76 -20.34
CA VAL A 144 19.68 -88.12 -20.12
C VAL A 144 20.49 -88.25 -21.40
N ALA A 145 20.72 -87.15 -22.11
CA ALA A 145 21.38 -87.19 -23.43
C ALA A 145 22.89 -87.49 -23.35
N ASN A 146 23.55 -87.08 -22.26
CA ASN A 146 24.99 -87.32 -22.04
C ASN A 146 25.31 -87.44 -20.53
N ALA A 147 25.27 -88.64 -19.97
CA ALA A 147 25.42 -88.88 -18.52
C ALA A 147 26.88 -88.78 -18.00
N THR A 148 27.67 -87.85 -18.56
CA THR A 148 29.09 -87.65 -18.24
C THR A 148 29.30 -86.31 -17.54
N THR A 149 30.25 -85.49 -17.96
CA THR A 149 30.72 -84.30 -17.20
C THR A 149 29.75 -83.12 -17.20
N THR A 150 28.69 -83.12 -18.01
CA THR A 150 27.64 -82.10 -18.02
C THR A 150 26.31 -82.69 -18.49
N PRO A 151 25.59 -83.42 -17.61
CA PRO A 151 24.35 -84.07 -18.01
C PRO A 151 23.25 -83.05 -18.30
N ALA A 152 22.74 -83.07 -19.52
CA ALA A 152 21.47 -82.45 -19.87
C ALA A 152 20.35 -83.47 -19.62
N ILE A 153 19.52 -83.21 -18.61
CA ILE A 153 18.37 -84.04 -18.25
C ILE A 153 17.11 -83.36 -18.75
N THR A 154 16.36 -84.03 -19.63
CA THR A 154 15.02 -83.58 -20.02
C THR A 154 14.01 -84.33 -19.17
N LEU A 155 13.28 -83.61 -18.32
CA LEU A 155 12.15 -84.17 -17.57
C LEU A 155 10.85 -83.93 -18.33
N THR A 156 10.05 -84.97 -18.43
CA THR A 156 8.67 -84.97 -18.91
C THR A 156 7.78 -85.55 -17.82
N THR A 157 6.47 -85.59 -18.04
CA THR A 157 5.53 -86.21 -17.10
C THR A 157 4.69 -87.24 -17.84
N SER A 158 4.41 -88.37 -17.20
CA SER A 158 3.52 -89.41 -17.75
C SER A 158 2.04 -89.12 -17.47
N ILE A 159 1.77 -88.02 -16.75
CA ILE A 159 0.46 -87.61 -16.28
C ILE A 159 -0.04 -86.43 -17.11
N THR A 160 -1.25 -86.52 -17.65
CA THR A 160 -1.88 -85.45 -18.43
C THR A 160 -2.82 -84.61 -17.58
N GLY A 161 -2.96 -83.32 -17.92
CA GLY A 161 -3.90 -82.40 -17.27
C GLY A 161 -3.21 -81.47 -16.28
N VAL A 162 -3.95 -81.02 -15.26
CA VAL A 162 -3.38 -80.25 -14.15
C VAL A 162 -2.67 -81.23 -13.22
N LEU A 163 -1.40 -80.98 -12.94
CA LEU A 163 -0.61 -81.83 -12.06
C LEU A 163 -0.69 -81.33 -10.62
N LYS A 164 -0.82 -82.26 -9.67
CA LYS A 164 -0.70 -81.99 -8.23
C LYS A 164 0.35 -82.89 -7.60
N GLY A 165 1.08 -82.35 -6.63
CA GLY A 165 1.92 -83.16 -5.75
C GLY A 165 1.06 -83.98 -4.81
N ASN A 166 1.35 -85.27 -4.65
CA ASN A 166 0.65 -86.15 -3.71
C ASN A 166 1.50 -86.53 -2.48
N GLY A 167 2.58 -85.77 -2.23
CA GLY A 167 3.52 -85.97 -1.13
C GLY A 167 4.72 -86.85 -1.49
N THR A 168 4.60 -87.78 -2.43
CA THR A 168 5.69 -88.69 -2.85
C THR A 168 5.96 -88.70 -4.35
N ALA A 169 5.01 -88.22 -5.15
CA ALA A 169 5.02 -88.19 -6.60
C ALA A 169 4.14 -87.03 -7.13
N ILE A 170 3.98 -86.97 -8.46
CA ILE A 170 2.94 -86.17 -9.12
C ILE A 170 1.79 -87.05 -9.60
N SER A 171 0.57 -86.51 -9.56
CA SER A 171 -0.66 -87.17 -10.03
C SER A 171 -1.57 -86.16 -10.72
N ALA A 172 -2.54 -86.64 -11.51
CA ALA A 172 -3.53 -85.77 -12.14
C ALA A 172 -4.46 -85.21 -11.06
N ALA A 173 -4.67 -83.90 -11.06
CA ALA A 173 -5.67 -83.25 -10.24
C ALA A 173 -7.08 -83.56 -10.79
N THR A 174 -8.02 -83.84 -9.90
CA THR A 174 -9.43 -84.13 -10.25
C THR A 174 -10.26 -82.85 -10.17
N ALA A 175 -10.95 -82.51 -11.26
CA ALA A 175 -11.89 -81.38 -11.32
C ALA A 175 -13.03 -81.56 -10.31
N GLY A 176 -13.40 -80.50 -9.59
CA GLY A 176 -14.43 -80.52 -8.54
C GLY A 176 -13.94 -81.01 -7.18
N THR A 177 -12.73 -81.58 -7.08
CA THR A 177 -12.12 -81.99 -5.81
C THR A 177 -10.87 -81.16 -5.52
N ASP A 178 -9.89 -81.18 -6.42
CA ASP A 178 -8.59 -80.50 -6.22
C ASP A 178 -8.59 -79.07 -6.78
N TYR A 179 -9.37 -78.83 -7.83
CA TYR A 179 -9.61 -77.52 -8.40
C TYR A 179 -11.06 -77.40 -8.84
N LEU A 180 -11.52 -76.17 -9.06
CA LEU A 180 -12.89 -75.93 -9.47
C LEU A 180 -13.16 -76.51 -10.86
N ALA A 181 -14.17 -77.39 -10.98
CA ALA A 181 -14.58 -77.90 -12.27
C ALA A 181 -15.05 -76.74 -13.18
N PRO A 182 -14.64 -76.69 -14.46
CA PRO A 182 -15.15 -75.70 -15.39
C PRO A 182 -16.68 -75.75 -15.41
N PRO A 183 -17.36 -74.64 -15.12
CA PRO A 183 -18.81 -74.65 -15.07
C PRO A 183 -19.38 -74.94 -16.46
N SER A 184 -20.35 -75.85 -16.53
CA SER A 184 -21.09 -76.17 -17.75
C SER A 184 -22.57 -75.89 -17.53
N GLY A 185 -23.08 -74.85 -18.19
CA GLY A 185 -24.45 -74.37 -18.03
C GLY A 185 -24.57 -72.91 -18.47
N THR A 186 -25.80 -72.42 -18.59
CA THR A 186 -26.12 -71.03 -18.98
C THR A 186 -26.58 -70.16 -17.82
N ALA A 187 -26.65 -70.72 -16.61
CA ALA A 187 -27.07 -69.99 -15.42
C ALA A 187 -25.99 -69.00 -14.97
N LEU A 188 -26.40 -67.98 -14.21
CA LEU A 188 -25.45 -67.19 -13.42
C LEU A 188 -24.91 -68.07 -12.30
N LEU A 189 -23.60 -68.01 -12.06
CA LEU A 189 -22.96 -68.76 -10.97
C LEU A 189 -22.64 -67.84 -9.81
N LYS A 190 -22.69 -68.39 -8.61
CA LYS A 190 -22.33 -67.73 -7.36
C LYS A 190 -21.42 -68.62 -6.53
N ALA A 191 -20.58 -68.00 -5.71
CA ALA A 191 -19.79 -68.74 -4.73
C ALA A 191 -20.76 -69.38 -3.73
N ASN A 192 -20.62 -70.69 -3.52
CA ASN A 192 -21.18 -71.31 -2.32
C ASN A 192 -20.10 -71.25 -1.24
N SER A 193 -20.50 -71.08 0.02
CA SER A 193 -19.55 -70.96 1.14
C SER A 193 -18.74 -72.25 1.41
N GLY A 194 -18.89 -73.29 0.56
CA GLY A 194 -18.17 -74.56 0.63
C GLY A 194 -17.01 -74.70 -0.36
N GLY A 195 -16.57 -73.60 -1.00
CA GLY A 195 -15.41 -73.59 -1.91
C GLY A 195 -15.72 -74.04 -3.34
N ALA A 196 -17.00 -74.26 -3.68
CA ALA A 196 -17.46 -74.55 -5.02
C ALA A 196 -18.38 -73.43 -5.56
N LEU A 197 -18.63 -73.44 -6.87
CA LEU A 197 -19.66 -72.59 -7.47
C LEU A 197 -21.01 -73.31 -7.45
N ALA A 198 -22.10 -72.56 -7.28
CA ALA A 198 -23.47 -73.03 -7.43
C ALA A 198 -24.26 -72.12 -8.37
N ASN A 199 -25.33 -72.63 -8.97
CA ASN A 199 -26.24 -71.79 -9.75
C ASN A 199 -26.92 -70.77 -8.83
N ALA A 200 -26.94 -69.51 -9.27
CA ALA A 200 -27.69 -68.46 -8.61
C ALA A 200 -29.20 -68.61 -8.90
N THR A 201 -30.02 -68.41 -7.88
CA THR A 201 -31.49 -68.52 -7.97
C THR A 201 -32.10 -67.12 -8.12
N ALA A 202 -32.87 -66.91 -9.20
CA ALA A 202 -33.61 -65.65 -9.41
C ALA A 202 -34.64 -65.42 -8.30
N GLY A 203 -34.78 -64.18 -7.84
CA GLY A 203 -35.65 -63.79 -6.72
C GLY A 203 -35.01 -63.98 -5.33
N THR A 204 -33.91 -64.74 -5.22
CA THR A 204 -33.15 -64.89 -3.96
C THR A 204 -31.78 -64.24 -4.05
N ASP A 205 -30.99 -64.61 -5.07
CA ASP A 205 -29.62 -64.14 -5.23
C ASP A 205 -29.50 -62.92 -6.14
N TYR A 206 -30.42 -62.78 -7.09
CA TYR A 206 -30.54 -61.64 -8.01
C TYR A 206 -32.01 -61.42 -8.37
N SER A 207 -32.37 -60.22 -8.83
CA SER A 207 -33.75 -59.93 -9.24
C SER A 207 -34.16 -60.76 -10.45
N ALA A 208 -35.40 -61.26 -10.48
CA ALA A 208 -35.94 -61.94 -11.64
C ALA A 208 -36.02 -61.00 -12.87
N GLY A 209 -35.92 -61.56 -14.06
CA GLY A 209 -36.07 -60.82 -15.32
C GLY A 209 -37.45 -60.18 -15.46
N THR A 210 -37.52 -59.04 -16.15
CA THR A 210 -38.73 -58.21 -16.25
C THR A 210 -39.55 -58.46 -17.51
N SER A 211 -39.14 -59.43 -18.34
CA SER A 211 -39.80 -59.72 -19.63
C SER A 211 -41.26 -60.14 -19.51
N ALA A 212 -41.67 -60.68 -18.34
CA ALA A 212 -43.05 -61.03 -18.04
C ALA A 212 -43.91 -59.83 -17.55
N LEU A 213 -43.30 -58.67 -17.29
CA LEU A 213 -43.99 -57.47 -16.82
C LEU A 213 -44.40 -56.57 -17.99
N GLY A 214 -45.49 -55.81 -17.82
CA GLY A 214 -45.87 -54.78 -18.79
C GLY A 214 -44.88 -53.61 -18.83
N THR A 215 -45.10 -52.66 -19.74
CA THR A 215 -44.30 -51.43 -19.78
C THR A 215 -44.68 -50.51 -18.63
N GLY A 216 -43.71 -49.90 -17.97
CA GLY A 216 -43.96 -48.88 -16.94
C GLY A 216 -42.76 -48.67 -16.03
N ILE A 217 -43.00 -47.99 -14.91
CA ILE A 217 -41.97 -47.78 -13.88
C ILE A 217 -41.85 -49.04 -13.06
N LEU A 218 -40.65 -49.59 -13.03
CA LEU A 218 -40.34 -50.78 -12.28
C LEU A 218 -40.19 -50.44 -10.79
N LYS A 219 -40.88 -51.18 -9.92
CA LYS A 219 -40.75 -51.08 -8.46
C LYS A 219 -40.39 -52.43 -7.85
N SER A 220 -39.63 -52.39 -6.76
CA SER A 220 -39.39 -53.54 -5.91
C SER A 220 -40.41 -53.56 -4.77
N THR A 221 -40.96 -54.73 -4.44
CA THR A 221 -41.83 -54.89 -3.26
C THR A 221 -41.00 -55.24 -2.03
N THR A 222 -41.29 -54.57 -0.91
CA THR A 222 -40.44 -54.54 0.29
C THR A 222 -40.34 -55.86 1.07
N SER A 223 -41.07 -56.92 0.68
CA SER A 223 -41.11 -58.20 1.39
C SER A 223 -40.63 -59.41 0.59
N THR A 224 -40.67 -59.36 -0.74
CA THR A 224 -40.33 -60.50 -1.60
C THR A 224 -39.20 -60.20 -2.57
N GLY A 225 -38.77 -58.93 -2.70
CA GLY A 225 -37.82 -58.51 -3.73
C GLY A 225 -38.34 -58.67 -5.16
N ALA A 226 -39.63 -59.02 -5.31
CA ALA A 226 -40.26 -59.16 -6.61
C ALA A 226 -40.40 -57.80 -7.28
N LEU A 227 -40.01 -57.75 -8.55
CA LEU A 227 -40.17 -56.59 -9.41
C LEU A 227 -41.60 -56.57 -9.98
N SER A 228 -42.23 -55.41 -9.97
CA SER A 228 -43.57 -55.19 -10.52
C SER A 228 -43.66 -53.79 -11.15
N ILE A 229 -44.73 -53.51 -11.89
CA ILE A 229 -44.98 -52.17 -12.42
C ILE A 229 -45.72 -51.34 -11.38
N ALA A 230 -45.25 -50.12 -11.14
CA ALA A 230 -45.90 -49.16 -10.27
C ALA A 230 -47.31 -48.82 -10.79
N VAL A 231 -48.30 -48.93 -9.90
CA VAL A 231 -49.67 -48.47 -10.12
C VAL A 231 -49.86 -47.09 -9.48
N ALA A 232 -50.96 -46.40 -9.81
CA ALA A 232 -51.23 -45.05 -9.32
C ALA A 232 -51.13 -44.92 -7.78
N GLY A 233 -51.54 -45.95 -7.02
CA GLY A 233 -51.46 -45.97 -5.56
C GLY A 233 -50.05 -46.15 -4.97
N ASP A 234 -49.05 -46.52 -5.78
CA ASP A 234 -47.66 -46.62 -5.33
C ASP A 234 -46.96 -45.25 -5.29
N PHE A 235 -47.57 -44.24 -5.93
CA PHE A 235 -47.08 -42.87 -5.90
C PHE A 235 -47.81 -42.11 -4.78
N PRO A 236 -47.08 -41.51 -3.82
CA PRO A 236 -47.68 -40.49 -2.95
C PRO A 236 -48.39 -39.46 -3.82
N THR A 237 -49.54 -38.93 -3.40
CA THR A 237 -50.23 -37.82 -4.10
C THR A 237 -49.20 -36.79 -4.52
N LEU A 238 -48.91 -36.77 -5.82
CA LEU A 238 -47.67 -36.25 -6.35
C LEU A 238 -47.79 -34.73 -6.42
N ASN A 239 -47.49 -34.02 -5.33
CA ASN A 239 -47.34 -32.55 -5.36
C ASN A 239 -46.05 -32.12 -6.09
N GLN A 240 -45.37 -33.05 -6.78
CA GLN A 240 -44.12 -32.76 -7.44
C GLN A 240 -44.40 -32.01 -8.74
N ASN A 241 -43.85 -30.80 -8.77
CA ASN A 241 -43.27 -30.17 -9.93
C ASN A 241 -42.55 -31.22 -10.80
N THR A 242 -43.30 -31.81 -11.73
CA THR A 242 -42.73 -32.28 -12.99
C THR A 242 -42.56 -31.03 -13.82
N THR A 243 -41.43 -30.88 -14.49
CA THR A 243 -41.09 -29.78 -15.41
C THR A 243 -42.08 -29.58 -16.57
N GLY A 244 -43.23 -30.24 -16.57
CA GLY A 244 -44.38 -29.90 -17.39
C GLY A 244 -45.18 -28.77 -16.74
N THR A 245 -45.30 -27.65 -17.44
CA THR A 245 -46.29 -26.62 -17.15
C THR A 245 -47.66 -27.28 -16.95
N ALA A 246 -48.18 -27.28 -15.72
CA ALA A 246 -49.56 -27.69 -15.48
C ALA A 246 -50.47 -26.72 -16.24
N ALA A 247 -51.24 -27.22 -17.21
CA ALA A 247 -52.11 -26.38 -18.04
C ALA A 247 -53.11 -25.58 -17.19
N ASN A 248 -53.59 -26.15 -16.08
CA ASN A 248 -54.53 -25.52 -15.16
C ASN A 248 -54.12 -25.76 -13.70
N ILE A 249 -54.06 -24.69 -12.89
CA ILE A 249 -54.08 -24.79 -11.42
C ILE A 249 -55.56 -24.81 -11.02
N THR A 250 -56.08 -25.97 -10.59
CA THR A 250 -57.42 -26.05 -9.99
C THR A 250 -57.26 -26.13 -8.47
N ALA A 251 -57.34 -24.98 -7.80
CA ALA A 251 -57.37 -24.91 -6.33
C ALA A 251 -58.80 -24.58 -5.88
N THR A 252 -59.38 -25.43 -5.02
CA THR A 252 -60.72 -25.21 -4.43
C THR A 252 -60.69 -24.34 -3.18
N SER A 253 -59.50 -24.01 -2.66
CA SER A 253 -59.26 -23.06 -1.58
C SER A 253 -57.87 -22.43 -1.70
N ASN A 254 -57.74 -21.14 -1.40
CA ASN A 254 -56.50 -20.38 -1.46
C ASN A 254 -55.55 -20.63 -0.27
N SER A 255 -55.94 -21.46 0.71
CA SER A 255 -55.18 -21.65 1.96
C SER A 255 -53.81 -22.30 1.79
N THR A 256 -53.53 -22.91 0.64
CA THR A 256 -52.25 -23.58 0.34
C THR A 256 -51.42 -22.86 -0.71
N LEU A 257 -51.89 -21.71 -1.23
CA LEU A 257 -51.27 -20.98 -2.33
C LEU A 257 -50.47 -19.78 -1.77
N THR A 258 -49.39 -20.05 -1.06
CA THR A 258 -48.70 -19.03 -0.23
C THR A 258 -47.62 -18.23 -0.96
N THR A 259 -47.14 -18.66 -2.14
CA THR A 259 -46.10 -17.93 -2.89
C THR A 259 -46.19 -18.12 -4.41
N LEU A 260 -46.96 -17.27 -5.10
CA LEU A 260 -46.94 -17.14 -6.57
C LEU A 260 -46.25 -15.82 -6.96
N SER A 261 -45.02 -15.63 -6.52
CA SER A 261 -44.24 -14.40 -6.75
C SER A 261 -43.98 -14.08 -8.23
N SER A 262 -44.21 -15.04 -9.13
CA SER A 262 -44.06 -14.90 -10.59
C SER A 262 -45.38 -14.99 -11.38
N LEU A 263 -46.53 -15.06 -10.71
CA LEU A 263 -47.81 -15.19 -11.40
C LEU A 263 -48.26 -13.85 -12.00
N SER A 264 -48.16 -13.76 -13.32
CA SER A 264 -48.79 -12.70 -14.11
C SER A 264 -50.19 -13.15 -14.53
N LEU A 265 -51.24 -12.61 -13.89
CA LEU A 265 -52.61 -12.73 -14.38
C LEU A 265 -52.95 -11.50 -15.22
N PRO A 266 -53.31 -11.66 -16.50
CA PRO A 266 -54.11 -10.67 -17.22
C PRO A 266 -55.35 -10.30 -16.41
N GLY A 267 -55.64 -9.00 -16.29
CA GLY A 267 -56.78 -8.51 -15.51
C GLY A 267 -58.14 -9.10 -15.96
N SER A 268 -58.26 -9.55 -17.21
CA SER A 268 -59.45 -10.25 -17.73
C SER A 268 -59.73 -11.60 -17.08
N GLN A 269 -58.74 -12.21 -16.43
CA GLN A 269 -58.89 -13.48 -15.72
C GLN A 269 -59.31 -13.30 -14.26
N VAL A 270 -59.35 -12.06 -13.77
CA VAL A 270 -59.82 -11.75 -12.42
C VAL A 270 -61.32 -11.49 -12.45
N SER A 271 -62.12 -12.42 -11.94
CA SER A 271 -63.56 -12.22 -11.71
C SER A 271 -63.82 -11.81 -10.26
N GLY A 272 -64.35 -10.61 -10.03
CA GLY A 272 -64.71 -10.10 -8.70
C GLY A 272 -63.87 -8.91 -8.22
N ASN A 273 -64.08 -8.51 -6.96
CA ASN A 273 -63.37 -7.39 -6.35
C ASN A 273 -61.97 -7.82 -5.88
N ILE A 274 -60.95 -7.04 -6.22
CA ILE A 274 -59.63 -7.14 -5.58
C ILE A 274 -59.69 -6.31 -4.30
N SER A 275 -59.62 -6.95 -3.12
CA SER A 275 -59.52 -6.23 -1.85
C SER A 275 -58.16 -5.55 -1.72
N GLY A 276 -58.11 -4.23 -1.59
CA GLY A 276 -56.86 -3.49 -1.40
C GLY A 276 -56.95 -2.02 -1.84
N ASN A 277 -55.85 -1.29 -1.70
CA ASN A 277 -55.69 0.03 -2.30
C ASN A 277 -55.22 -0.13 -3.77
N SER A 278 -55.65 0.75 -4.66
CA SER A 278 -55.25 0.77 -6.08
C SER A 278 -53.80 1.22 -6.30
N ALA A 279 -52.85 0.77 -5.47
CA ALA A 279 -51.46 1.20 -5.51
C ALA A 279 -50.74 0.87 -6.83
N ASN A 280 -51.27 -0.09 -7.60
CA ASN A 280 -50.65 -0.60 -8.83
C ASN A 280 -51.49 -0.34 -10.11
N VAL A 281 -52.44 0.59 -10.09
CA VAL A 281 -53.13 1.01 -11.33
C VAL A 281 -52.22 1.99 -12.09
N THR A 282 -51.54 1.53 -13.13
CA THR A 282 -50.56 2.31 -13.92
C THR A 282 -51.19 3.08 -15.11
N GLY A 283 -52.52 3.18 -15.17
CA GLY A 283 -53.28 3.83 -16.25
C GLY A 283 -54.43 4.70 -15.76
N THR A 284 -55.17 5.31 -16.68
CA THR A 284 -56.33 6.14 -16.35
C THR A 284 -57.53 5.28 -15.93
N VAL A 285 -58.17 5.64 -14.81
CA VAL A 285 -59.48 5.08 -14.41
C VAL A 285 -60.59 5.94 -15.02
N ALA A 286 -61.60 5.31 -15.60
CA ALA A 286 -62.75 6.02 -16.18
C ALA A 286 -63.55 6.77 -15.09
N ILE A 287 -64.21 7.88 -15.47
CA ILE A 287 -64.94 8.76 -14.53
C ILE A 287 -66.06 8.03 -13.79
N GLY A 288 -66.78 7.14 -14.47
CA GLY A 288 -67.84 6.33 -13.85
C GLY A 288 -67.37 5.37 -12.77
N ASN A 289 -66.06 5.07 -12.71
CA ASN A 289 -65.45 4.20 -11.72
C ASN A 289 -64.61 4.99 -10.69
N GLY A 290 -64.87 6.30 -10.53
CA GLY A 290 -64.23 7.17 -9.54
C GLY A 290 -62.88 7.77 -9.98
N GLY A 291 -62.46 7.58 -11.24
CA GLY A 291 -61.29 8.26 -11.78
C GLY A 291 -61.60 9.68 -12.29
N THR A 292 -60.58 10.48 -12.60
CA THR A 292 -60.76 11.72 -13.39
C THR A 292 -60.52 11.51 -14.88
N GLY A 293 -59.99 10.35 -15.28
CA GLY A 293 -59.57 10.06 -16.65
C GLY A 293 -58.33 10.83 -17.12
N GLN A 294 -57.63 11.53 -16.22
CA GLN A 294 -56.56 12.48 -16.54
C GLN A 294 -55.24 12.06 -15.88
N THR A 295 -54.12 12.37 -16.51
CA THR A 295 -52.76 11.99 -16.06
C THR A 295 -51.98 13.12 -15.37
N THR A 296 -52.59 14.29 -15.20
CA THR A 296 -51.97 15.45 -14.50
C THR A 296 -52.96 16.04 -13.50
N ALA A 297 -52.45 16.60 -12.40
CA ALA A 297 -53.28 17.22 -11.37
C ALA A 297 -54.17 18.36 -11.93
N ASN A 298 -53.63 19.20 -12.81
CA ASN A 298 -54.37 20.31 -13.41
C ASN A 298 -55.48 19.83 -14.36
N SER A 299 -55.22 18.80 -15.17
CA SER A 299 -56.25 18.24 -16.05
C SER A 299 -57.33 17.50 -15.25
N ALA A 300 -56.94 16.81 -14.17
CA ALA A 300 -57.87 16.19 -13.23
C ALA A 300 -58.80 17.22 -12.57
N LEU A 301 -58.26 18.36 -12.14
CA LEU A 301 -59.06 19.48 -11.61
C LEU A 301 -60.01 20.03 -12.68
N ASN A 302 -59.54 20.21 -13.92
CA ASN A 302 -60.37 20.67 -15.03
C ASN A 302 -61.49 19.70 -15.42
N ALA A 303 -61.31 18.39 -15.20
CA ALA A 303 -62.34 17.37 -15.45
C ALA A 303 -63.46 17.38 -14.40
N LEU A 304 -63.20 17.91 -13.20
CA LEU A 304 -64.17 17.94 -12.09
C LEU A 304 -64.88 19.29 -11.93
N LEU A 305 -64.30 20.37 -12.45
CA LEU A 305 -64.89 21.72 -12.39
C LEU A 305 -65.80 22.00 -13.60
N PRO A 306 -66.78 22.92 -13.48
CA PRO A 306 -67.45 23.49 -14.65
C PRO A 306 -66.41 24.11 -15.58
N SER A 307 -66.69 24.10 -16.89
CA SER A 307 -65.77 24.61 -17.92
C SER A 307 -65.13 25.94 -17.52
N GLN A 308 -63.79 25.98 -17.48
CA GLN A 308 -63.05 27.17 -17.10
C GLN A 308 -62.90 28.18 -18.25
N THR A 309 -63.20 27.77 -19.47
CA THR A 309 -63.12 28.63 -20.67
C THR A 309 -63.97 29.89 -20.46
N SER A 310 -63.37 31.06 -20.66
CA SER A 310 -64.01 32.38 -20.50
C SER A 310 -64.45 32.76 -19.07
N ASN A 311 -63.96 32.06 -18.04
CA ASN A 311 -64.27 32.35 -16.63
C ASN A 311 -63.05 32.88 -15.83
N SER A 312 -62.02 33.41 -16.50
CA SER A 312 -60.88 34.04 -15.83
C SER A 312 -61.32 35.19 -14.92
N GLY A 313 -60.78 35.24 -13.69
CA GLY A 313 -61.11 36.26 -12.69
C GLY A 313 -62.45 36.06 -11.97
N LYS A 314 -63.19 34.99 -12.28
CA LYS A 314 -64.37 34.56 -11.53
C LYS A 314 -64.00 33.64 -10.37
N VAL A 315 -64.92 33.49 -9.42
CA VAL A 315 -64.81 32.53 -8.30
C VAL A 315 -65.84 31.43 -8.44
N LEU A 316 -65.51 30.24 -7.93
CA LEU A 316 -66.45 29.13 -7.90
C LEU A 316 -67.51 29.38 -6.84
N SER A 317 -68.77 29.22 -7.20
CA SER A 317 -69.93 29.29 -6.32
C SER A 317 -70.71 27.97 -6.38
N THR A 318 -71.57 27.74 -5.40
CA THR A 318 -72.45 26.57 -5.32
C THR A 318 -73.86 27.02 -4.97
N ASP A 319 -74.85 26.39 -5.61
CA ASP A 319 -76.27 26.52 -5.24
C ASP A 319 -76.74 25.39 -4.29
N GLY A 320 -75.82 24.51 -3.87
CA GLY A 320 -76.09 23.32 -3.05
C GLY A 320 -76.25 22.02 -3.85
N SER A 321 -76.39 22.09 -5.17
CA SER A 321 -76.47 20.92 -6.07
C SER A 321 -75.44 20.96 -7.20
N ASN A 322 -75.12 22.15 -7.71
CA ASN A 322 -74.21 22.38 -8.82
C ASN A 322 -73.15 23.42 -8.43
N THR A 323 -71.97 23.29 -9.01
CA THR A 323 -70.95 24.34 -8.96
C THR A 323 -71.02 25.20 -10.23
N SER A 324 -70.76 26.50 -10.11
CA SER A 324 -70.75 27.44 -11.25
C SER A 324 -69.80 28.62 -11.02
N TRP A 325 -69.36 29.28 -12.09
CA TRP A 325 -68.46 30.43 -12.00
C TRP A 325 -69.24 31.76 -11.88
N ILE A 326 -69.02 32.51 -10.80
CA ILE A 326 -69.62 33.84 -10.59
C ILE A 326 -68.57 34.95 -10.64
N ALA A 327 -68.97 36.15 -11.07
CA ALA A 327 -68.10 37.31 -10.99
C ALA A 327 -67.79 37.66 -9.52
N VAL A 328 -66.56 38.07 -9.24
CA VAL A 328 -66.21 38.64 -7.93
C VAL A 328 -66.92 39.98 -7.79
N GLY A 329 -67.89 40.07 -6.87
CA GLY A 329 -68.50 41.34 -6.50
C GLY A 329 -67.43 42.31 -6.03
N GLY A 330 -67.41 43.52 -6.59
CA GLY A 330 -66.29 44.47 -6.49
C GLY A 330 -65.88 44.89 -5.07
N SER A 331 -64.64 45.39 -4.99
CA SER A 331 -63.93 46.01 -3.86
C SER A 331 -64.78 46.38 -2.62
N GLY A 332 -64.33 45.95 -1.44
CA GLY A 332 -64.94 46.33 -0.16
C GLY A 332 -65.02 47.84 0.03
N THR A 333 -66.10 48.31 0.66
CA THR A 333 -66.38 49.74 0.89
C THR A 333 -65.84 50.20 2.25
N VAL A 334 -65.03 51.27 2.30
CA VAL A 334 -64.76 52.01 3.54
C VAL A 334 -66.02 52.78 3.91
N THR A 335 -66.59 52.52 5.09
CA THR A 335 -67.91 53.07 5.48
C THR A 335 -67.87 54.40 6.22
N SER A 336 -66.69 54.89 6.69
CA SER A 336 -66.52 56.26 7.22
C SER A 336 -65.06 56.68 7.42
N VAL A 337 -64.74 57.97 7.18
CA VAL A 337 -63.52 58.68 7.63
C VAL A 337 -63.93 60.11 8.04
N SER A 338 -63.64 60.55 9.28
CA SER A 338 -63.95 61.90 9.77
C SER A 338 -62.72 62.60 10.36
N GLY A 339 -62.56 63.90 10.10
CA GLY A 339 -61.54 64.75 10.73
C GLY A 339 -62.12 66.06 11.29
N THR A 340 -61.70 66.47 12.49
CA THR A 340 -62.15 67.69 13.18
C THR A 340 -61.00 68.68 13.34
N GLY A 341 -60.97 69.77 12.56
CA GLY A 341 -59.97 70.84 12.69
C GLY A 341 -60.53 72.06 13.44
N THR A 342 -59.81 72.57 14.45
CA THR A 342 -60.27 73.67 15.34
C THR A 342 -59.36 74.91 15.34
N VAL A 343 -58.48 75.08 14.36
CA VAL A 343 -57.62 76.27 14.25
C VAL A 343 -58.11 77.16 13.11
N SER A 344 -58.48 78.41 13.42
CA SER A 344 -58.87 79.41 12.41
C SER A 344 -57.76 79.60 11.38
N GLY A 345 -58.07 79.30 10.11
CA GLY A 345 -57.16 79.48 8.97
C GLY A 345 -56.72 78.21 8.25
N ILE A 346 -56.96 77.00 8.80
CA ILE A 346 -56.64 75.73 8.13
C ILE A 346 -57.83 74.75 8.25
N SER A 347 -58.40 74.35 7.11
CA SER A 347 -59.53 73.40 7.04
C SER A 347 -59.08 72.07 6.42
N LEU A 348 -59.47 70.96 7.05
CA LEU A 348 -59.24 69.61 6.53
C LEU A 348 -60.48 69.15 5.75
N SER A 349 -60.33 68.79 4.47
CA SER A 349 -61.44 68.32 3.64
C SER A 349 -61.08 67.10 2.77
N GLY A 350 -62.11 66.27 2.48
CA GLY A 350 -62.06 65.08 1.63
C GLY A 350 -62.73 63.85 2.28
N THR A 351 -63.21 62.89 1.46
CA THR A 351 -63.74 61.58 1.88
C THR A 351 -63.06 60.46 1.10
N VAL A 352 -62.78 59.32 1.75
CA VAL A 352 -62.09 58.17 1.13
C VAL A 352 -62.97 56.92 1.19
N THR A 353 -63.29 56.33 0.03
CA THR A 353 -64.14 55.12 -0.08
C THR A 353 -63.42 53.89 -0.67
N THR A 354 -62.27 54.07 -1.32
CA THR A 354 -61.39 52.97 -1.80
C THR A 354 -59.92 53.36 -1.77
N SER A 355 -59.57 54.53 -2.33
CA SER A 355 -58.29 55.24 -2.11
C SER A 355 -58.44 56.72 -2.45
N GLY A 356 -57.83 57.62 -1.68
CA GLY A 356 -57.89 59.07 -1.92
C GLY A 356 -57.01 59.85 -0.93
N ASN A 357 -56.68 61.09 -1.27
CA ASN A 357 -55.85 61.98 -0.45
C ASN A 357 -56.73 62.95 0.33
N LEU A 358 -56.35 63.26 1.57
CA LEU A 358 -57.00 64.29 2.39
C LEU A 358 -56.20 65.59 2.26
N THR A 359 -56.85 66.72 1.92
CA THR A 359 -56.15 67.99 1.65
C THR A 359 -56.40 68.97 2.78
N LEU A 360 -55.31 69.57 3.30
CA LEU A 360 -55.34 70.70 4.21
C LEU A 360 -55.29 71.99 3.39
N GLY A 361 -56.43 72.68 3.30
CA GLY A 361 -56.56 73.94 2.57
C GLY A 361 -56.64 75.15 3.50
N GLY A 362 -56.19 76.31 3.01
CA GLY A 362 -56.21 77.60 3.71
C GLY A 362 -54.84 78.26 3.78
N THR A 363 -54.82 79.57 4.02
CA THR A 363 -53.62 80.35 4.36
C THR A 363 -53.64 80.60 5.87
N LEU A 364 -52.53 80.36 6.57
CA LEU A 364 -52.42 80.65 8.00
C LEU A 364 -52.62 82.16 8.24
N ASP A 365 -53.76 82.51 8.85
CA ASP A 365 -54.15 83.89 9.08
C ASP A 365 -53.55 84.42 10.40
N LEU A 366 -52.77 85.51 10.29
CA LEU A 366 -52.16 86.25 11.40
C LEU A 366 -52.64 87.71 11.44
N SER A 367 -53.75 88.06 10.76
CA SER A 367 -54.13 89.45 10.45
C SER A 367 -54.76 90.24 11.62
N SER A 368 -54.37 89.96 12.86
CA SER A 368 -54.57 90.86 14.01
C SER A 368 -53.33 90.89 14.93
N PRO A 369 -52.23 91.57 14.56
CA PRO A 369 -50.97 91.52 15.31
C PRO A 369 -50.70 92.81 16.13
N PRO A 370 -49.98 92.79 17.28
CA PRO A 370 -49.29 93.99 17.76
C PRO A 370 -48.05 94.24 16.91
N ALA A 371 -47.95 95.46 16.38
CA ALA A 371 -46.87 95.92 15.52
C ALA A 371 -45.48 95.77 16.17
N ILE A 372 -44.53 95.13 15.48
CA ILE A 372 -43.11 95.18 15.82
C ILE A 372 -42.45 96.15 14.83
N GLY A 373 -42.09 97.35 15.29
CA GLY A 373 -41.31 98.31 14.49
C GLY A 373 -41.74 99.79 14.49
N GLY A 374 -42.63 100.23 15.38
CA GLY A 374 -42.89 101.66 15.64
C GLY A 374 -41.97 102.22 16.73
N THR A 375 -41.80 103.55 16.76
CA THR A 375 -40.73 104.38 17.37
C THR A 375 -40.37 104.22 18.87
N ALA A 376 -40.87 103.18 19.55
CA ALA A 376 -40.24 102.55 20.72
C ALA A 376 -40.72 101.09 20.80
N PRO A 377 -39.96 100.09 20.30
CA PRO A 377 -40.36 98.69 20.37
C PRO A 377 -40.17 98.11 21.77
N ALA A 378 -41.14 97.36 22.27
CA ALA A 378 -40.93 96.49 23.43
C ALA A 378 -39.93 95.38 23.07
N ALA A 379 -39.00 95.06 23.98
CA ALA A 379 -37.95 94.08 23.72
C ALA A 379 -38.53 92.69 23.38
N GLY A 380 -38.18 92.15 22.21
CA GLY A 380 -38.43 90.77 21.81
C GLY A 380 -37.12 90.00 21.70
N SER A 381 -37.09 88.77 22.22
CA SER A 381 -35.92 87.87 22.10
C SER A 381 -36.12 86.94 20.91
N PHE A 382 -35.18 86.94 19.96
CA PHE A 382 -35.18 86.08 18.77
C PHE A 382 -33.88 85.27 18.74
N THR A 383 -33.95 83.98 18.43
CA THR A 383 -32.75 83.13 18.24
C THR A 383 -32.12 83.29 16.85
N SER A 384 -32.86 83.82 15.88
CA SER A 384 -32.33 84.32 14.59
C SER A 384 -33.30 85.31 13.96
N LEU A 385 -32.77 86.43 13.46
CA LEU A 385 -33.51 87.44 12.70
C LEU A 385 -32.71 87.79 11.45
N SER A 386 -33.32 87.65 10.27
CA SER A 386 -32.70 88.01 8.97
C SER A 386 -33.51 89.14 8.34
N ALA A 387 -32.87 90.27 8.08
CA ALA A 387 -33.46 91.45 7.43
C ALA A 387 -32.64 91.83 6.19
N THR A 388 -33.32 92.19 5.10
CA THR A 388 -32.72 92.60 3.83
C THR A 388 -33.28 93.97 3.46
N SER A 389 -32.45 94.99 3.26
CA SER A 389 -32.89 96.29 2.74
C SER A 389 -32.11 96.70 1.48
N LYS A 390 -32.82 97.32 0.54
CA LYS A 390 -32.31 97.93 -0.70
C LYS A 390 -32.01 99.41 -0.45
N ASP A 391 -30.77 99.78 -0.74
CA ASP A 391 -30.19 101.10 -1.06
C ASP A 391 -30.33 102.32 -0.13
N ASN A 392 -29.12 102.77 0.28
CA ASN A 392 -28.56 104.13 0.36
C ASN A 392 -28.32 104.76 1.75
N THR A 393 -27.01 104.99 2.01
CA THR A 393 -26.41 105.92 2.99
C THR A 393 -26.43 105.60 4.50
N GLY A 394 -26.22 104.34 4.88
CA GLY A 394 -26.04 104.01 6.30
C GLY A 394 -25.37 102.67 6.54
N VAL A 395 -24.04 102.69 6.62
CA VAL A 395 -23.21 101.84 7.49
C VAL A 395 -23.60 100.35 7.53
N LEU A 396 -23.08 99.55 6.60
CA LEU A 396 -22.92 98.11 6.77
C LEU A 396 -21.44 97.80 7.01
N ALA A 397 -20.99 98.03 8.25
CA ALA A 397 -19.74 97.47 8.72
C ALA A 397 -20.03 96.08 9.31
N THR A 398 -19.70 95.02 8.57
CA THR A 398 -19.36 93.75 9.22
C THR A 398 -18.06 94.00 9.99
N ASN A 399 -18.10 94.05 11.32
CA ASN A 399 -16.95 94.30 12.19
C ASN A 399 -16.03 95.47 11.75
N SER A 400 -16.53 96.71 11.94
CA SER A 400 -15.70 97.92 12.13
C SER A 400 -14.72 98.35 11.02
N GLY A 401 -14.82 97.84 9.78
CA GLY A 401 -14.08 98.30 8.60
C GLY A 401 -14.61 99.61 7.98
N LEU A 402 -13.91 100.74 8.08
CA LEU A 402 -14.34 102.05 7.50
C LEU A 402 -13.51 102.41 6.24
N THR A 403 -14.05 103.15 5.25
CA THR A 403 -13.38 103.43 3.95
C THR A 403 -13.36 104.92 3.59
N ALA A 404 -12.20 105.52 3.27
CA ALA A 404 -12.07 106.93 2.85
C ALA A 404 -11.00 107.18 1.75
N ASN A 405 -11.22 108.17 0.88
CA ASN A 405 -10.33 108.64 -0.20
C ASN A 405 -9.83 110.07 0.10
N THR A 406 -8.53 110.34 0.10
CA THR A 406 -7.92 111.63 0.47
C THR A 406 -6.60 111.86 -0.27
N THR A 407 -6.33 113.09 -0.71
CA THR A 407 -5.05 113.50 -1.32
C THR A 407 -4.22 114.33 -0.34
N VAL A 408 -2.97 113.93 -0.11
CA VAL A 408 -1.98 114.61 0.74
C VAL A 408 -0.83 115.13 -0.13
N THR A 409 -0.79 116.44 -0.35
CA THR A 409 0.21 117.08 -1.23
C THR A 409 1.36 117.67 -0.43
N ASN A 410 2.60 117.37 -0.84
CA ASN A 410 3.81 118.11 -0.49
C ASN A 410 4.03 118.40 1.02
N GLN A 411 4.02 117.36 1.89
CA GLN A 411 4.24 117.54 3.33
C GLN A 411 5.41 116.74 3.90
N ALA A 412 6.23 117.43 4.70
CA ALA A 412 7.38 116.88 5.44
C ALA A 412 6.99 116.20 6.77
N THR A 413 5.75 116.41 7.22
CA THR A 413 5.19 115.87 8.48
C THR A 413 4.12 114.83 8.17
N PHE A 414 3.97 113.81 9.02
CA PHE A 414 2.94 112.79 8.85
C PHE A 414 1.55 113.41 8.90
N THR A 415 0.77 113.22 7.83
CA THR A 415 -0.62 113.68 7.72
C THR A 415 -1.53 112.48 7.50
N THR A 416 -2.70 112.50 8.14
CA THR A 416 -3.68 111.40 8.07
C THR A 416 -4.17 111.18 6.64
N GLY A 417 -4.12 109.94 6.19
CA GLY A 417 -4.58 109.47 4.88
C GLY A 417 -6.08 109.30 4.76
N GLY A 418 -6.86 110.03 5.59
CA GLY A 418 -8.31 110.18 5.47
C GLY A 418 -9.16 109.46 6.51
N LEU A 419 -8.67 108.41 7.18
CA LEU A 419 -9.50 107.58 8.07
C LEU A 419 -8.96 107.46 9.49
N THR A 420 -9.83 107.70 10.48
CA THR A 420 -9.54 107.51 11.91
C THR A 420 -10.60 106.63 12.56
N LEU A 421 -10.21 105.46 13.06
CA LEU A 421 -11.05 104.56 13.82
C LEU A 421 -11.05 104.99 15.30
N LEU A 422 -12.19 105.45 15.82
CA LEU A 422 -12.30 105.95 17.19
C LEU A 422 -12.42 104.81 18.22
N ASN A 423 -12.12 105.11 19.48
CA ASN A 423 -12.37 104.29 20.66
C ASN A 423 -11.80 102.85 20.62
N GLN A 424 -10.65 102.66 20.01
CA GLN A 424 -9.93 101.40 20.00
C GLN A 424 -9.15 101.20 21.30
N THR A 425 -9.34 100.07 21.97
CA THR A 425 -8.61 99.73 23.19
C THR A 425 -7.72 98.53 22.92
N ALA A 426 -6.41 98.69 23.17
CA ALA A 426 -5.47 97.59 23.10
C ALA A 426 -5.87 96.63 24.22
N THR A 427 -6.37 95.46 23.86
CA THR A 427 -6.66 94.38 24.80
C THR A 427 -5.93 93.17 24.27
N ALA A 428 -5.23 92.44 25.13
CA ALA A 428 -4.39 91.32 24.69
C ALA A 428 -5.19 90.36 23.78
N GLY A 429 -4.64 90.04 22.61
CA GLY A 429 -5.30 89.21 21.60
C GLY A 429 -6.14 89.98 20.59
N SER A 430 -6.37 91.29 20.79
CA SER A 430 -7.08 92.09 19.79
C SER A 430 -6.21 92.31 18.56
N VAL A 431 -6.79 92.13 17.37
CA VAL A 431 -6.07 92.29 16.11
C VAL A 431 -6.80 93.28 15.22
N TRP A 432 -6.06 94.23 14.68
CA TRP A 432 -6.52 95.14 13.64
C TRP A 432 -5.78 94.91 12.35
N ARG A 433 -6.50 95.11 11.26
CA ARG A 433 -5.91 95.18 9.93
C ARG A 433 -6.16 96.55 9.34
N VAL A 434 -5.10 97.15 8.82
CA VAL A 434 -5.15 98.42 8.09
C VAL A 434 -4.64 98.17 6.68
N ARG A 435 -5.50 98.33 5.69
CA ARG A 435 -5.13 98.27 4.26
C ARG A 435 -5.31 99.65 3.66
N ALA A 436 -4.37 100.08 2.84
CA ALA A 436 -4.52 101.29 2.06
C ALA A 436 -4.02 101.09 0.64
N TYR A 437 -4.67 101.74 -0.31
CA TYR A 437 -4.21 101.79 -1.69
C TYR A 437 -4.24 103.22 -2.20
N GLY A 438 -3.38 103.49 -3.17
CA GLY A 438 -3.21 104.84 -3.66
C GLY A 438 -2.25 104.99 -4.81
N GLN A 439 -1.95 106.24 -5.11
CA GLN A 439 -0.95 106.64 -6.09
C GLN A 439 0.05 107.57 -5.43
N PHE A 440 1.29 107.54 -5.90
CA PHE A 440 2.31 108.52 -5.56
C PHE A 440 2.85 109.15 -6.82
N THR A 441 2.79 110.48 -6.86
CA THR A 441 3.37 111.27 -7.95
C THR A 441 4.70 111.83 -7.48
N SER A 442 5.80 111.36 -8.06
CA SER A 442 7.15 111.82 -7.73
C SER A 442 7.54 113.01 -8.59
N ALA A 443 8.22 113.99 -7.99
CA ALA A 443 8.81 115.11 -8.72
C ALA A 443 10.20 114.71 -9.25
N SER A 444 10.63 115.34 -10.35
CA SER A 444 12.02 115.19 -10.80
C SER A 444 12.96 115.84 -9.77
N SER A 445 13.90 115.07 -9.22
CA SER A 445 14.93 115.57 -8.32
C SER A 445 16.12 114.61 -8.23
N ALA A 446 17.33 115.18 -8.28
CA ALA A 446 18.59 114.46 -8.17
C ALA A 446 18.94 114.09 -6.71
N THR A 447 18.25 114.65 -5.72
CA THR A 447 18.50 114.36 -4.30
C THR A 447 17.58 113.24 -3.83
N ALA A 448 18.18 112.21 -3.22
CA ALA A 448 17.44 111.12 -2.59
C ALA A 448 16.62 111.65 -1.41
N ARG A 449 15.35 111.22 -1.35
CA ARG A 449 14.40 111.53 -0.29
C ARG A 449 13.66 110.26 0.12
N THR A 450 12.98 110.28 1.25
CA THR A 450 12.32 109.09 1.79
C THR A 450 10.82 109.34 1.96
N ALA A 451 10.01 108.59 1.24
CA ALA A 451 8.57 108.56 1.40
C ALA A 451 8.21 107.55 2.50
N GLN A 452 7.34 107.90 3.45
CA GLN A 452 7.02 107.06 4.60
C GLN A 452 5.52 106.93 4.84
N ILE A 453 5.09 105.75 5.27
CA ILE A 453 3.71 105.41 5.63
C ILE A 453 3.67 104.64 6.95
N ALA A 454 2.77 104.99 7.86
CA ALA A 454 2.68 104.38 9.20
C ALA A 454 1.27 104.42 9.79
N CYS A 455 0.96 103.46 10.65
CA CYS A 455 -0.22 103.53 11.52
C CYS A 455 0.11 104.30 12.81
N PHE A 456 -0.91 104.89 13.43
CA PHE A 456 -0.81 105.63 14.68
C PHE A 456 -1.86 105.12 15.66
N TRP A 457 -1.44 104.90 16.91
CA TRP A 457 -2.34 104.58 18.02
C TRP A 457 -2.44 105.80 18.95
N GLY A 458 -3.51 106.57 18.79
CA GLY A 458 -3.65 107.91 19.34
C GLY A 458 -2.58 108.83 18.75
N ALA A 459 -1.73 109.38 19.62
CA ALA A 459 -0.59 110.20 19.22
C ALA A 459 0.68 109.38 18.94
N THR A 460 0.71 108.10 19.29
CA THR A 460 1.92 107.27 19.18
C THR A 460 2.08 106.71 17.77
N GLN A 461 3.19 107.02 17.11
CA GLN A 461 3.57 106.44 15.83
C GLN A 461 3.94 104.96 16.00
N LEU A 462 3.31 104.08 15.24
CA LEU A 462 3.73 102.69 15.10
C LEU A 462 4.78 102.57 13.98
N PRO A 463 5.55 101.47 13.90
CA PRO A 463 6.63 101.31 12.92
C PRO A 463 6.21 101.68 11.49
N SER A 464 6.99 102.57 10.85
CA SER A 464 6.71 103.08 9.50
C SER A 464 7.45 102.30 8.42
N ILE A 465 6.80 102.09 7.28
CA ILE A 465 7.49 101.64 6.05
C ILE A 465 8.07 102.87 5.36
N ALA A 466 9.35 102.81 5.00
CA ALA A 466 10.10 103.90 4.39
C ALA A 466 10.67 103.50 3.01
N VAL A 467 10.49 104.35 2.00
CA VAL A 467 10.88 104.12 0.62
C VAL A 467 11.75 105.26 0.12
N THR A 468 12.98 104.96 -0.31
CA THR A 468 13.82 105.95 -0.98
C THR A 468 13.29 106.27 -2.38
N VAL A 469 13.15 107.55 -2.68
CA VAL A 469 12.70 108.11 -3.95
C VAL A 469 13.84 108.90 -4.57
N VAL A 470 14.30 108.44 -5.74
CA VAL A 470 15.23 109.14 -6.63
C VAL A 470 14.67 108.98 -8.02
N THR A 471 14.14 110.05 -8.60
CA THR A 471 13.54 110.02 -9.93
C THR A 471 14.00 111.25 -10.71
N THR A 472 14.61 111.06 -11.87
CA THR A 472 15.09 112.17 -12.73
C THR A 472 14.00 112.72 -13.66
N THR A 473 12.83 112.09 -13.67
CA THR A 473 11.64 112.52 -14.39
C THR A 473 10.42 112.36 -13.48
N VAL A 474 9.40 113.20 -13.68
CA VAL A 474 8.13 113.09 -12.95
C VAL A 474 7.45 111.79 -13.35
N GLN A 475 7.00 111.01 -12.38
CA GLN A 475 6.31 109.72 -12.62
C GLN A 475 5.19 109.53 -11.61
N THR A 476 4.12 108.83 -12.00
CA THR A 476 3.06 108.40 -11.09
C THR A 476 3.07 106.89 -10.96
N THR A 477 3.11 106.40 -9.73
CA THR A 477 3.17 104.96 -9.42
C THR A 477 2.03 104.60 -8.49
N GLN A 478 1.42 103.45 -8.70
CA GLN A 478 0.43 102.91 -7.77
C GLN A 478 1.13 102.26 -6.59
N TRP A 479 0.52 102.32 -5.41
CA TRP A 479 0.99 101.61 -4.23
C TRP A 479 -0.18 101.01 -3.44
N GLN A 480 0.11 99.92 -2.75
CA GLN A 480 -0.78 99.29 -1.78
C GLN A 480 0.00 98.97 -0.52
N ALA A 481 -0.46 99.44 0.63
CA ALA A 481 0.08 99.12 1.93
C ALA A 481 -0.88 98.25 2.75
N GLU A 482 -0.36 97.29 3.49
CA GLU A 482 -1.11 96.52 4.46
C GLU A 482 -0.34 96.47 5.79
N PHE A 483 -1.03 96.70 6.89
CA PHE A 483 -0.52 96.58 8.25
C PHE A 483 -1.44 95.65 9.04
N THR A 484 -0.84 94.81 9.89
CA THR A 484 -1.56 94.07 10.93
C THR A 484 -1.00 94.50 12.28
N LEU A 485 -1.90 94.92 13.16
CA LEU A 485 -1.61 95.40 14.49
C LEU A 485 -2.19 94.40 15.49
N SER A 486 -1.36 93.81 16.33
CA SER A 486 -1.81 92.85 17.34
C SER A 486 -1.47 93.38 18.71
N ALA A 487 -2.50 93.63 19.53
CA ALA A 487 -2.28 94.00 20.93
C ALA A 487 -1.77 92.78 21.70
N THR A 488 -0.52 92.83 22.15
CA THR A 488 0.07 91.78 22.99
C THR A 488 -0.22 92.00 24.47
N SER A 489 -0.61 93.22 24.84
CA SER A 489 -1.11 93.58 26.17
C SER A 489 -2.02 94.82 26.08
N THR A 490 -2.45 95.37 27.22
CA THR A 490 -3.22 96.62 27.25
C THR A 490 -2.43 97.88 26.91
N THR A 491 -1.10 97.77 26.79
CA THR A 491 -0.18 98.89 26.54
C THR A 491 0.87 98.58 25.48
N ALA A 492 0.71 97.53 24.69
CA ALA A 492 1.71 97.12 23.70
C ALA A 492 1.05 96.60 22.43
N ILE A 493 1.49 97.13 21.28
CA ILE A 493 1.02 96.71 19.96
C ILE A 493 2.20 96.24 19.13
N TRP A 494 2.11 95.00 18.67
CA TRP A 494 3.01 94.43 17.68
C TRP A 494 2.53 94.80 16.28
N THR A 495 3.41 95.39 15.47
CA THR A 495 3.05 95.83 14.10
C THR A 495 3.84 95.06 13.06
N THR A 496 3.12 94.51 12.07
CA THR A 496 3.69 93.99 10.82
C THR A 496 3.08 94.77 9.66
N GLY A 497 3.79 94.87 8.54
CA GLY A 497 3.25 95.53 7.37
C GLY A 497 4.10 95.42 6.12
N GLN A 498 3.53 95.72 4.96
CA GLN A 498 4.18 95.68 3.66
C GLN A 498 3.60 96.73 2.70
N ILE A 499 4.40 97.13 1.72
CA ILE A 499 3.97 97.94 0.57
C ILE A 499 4.33 97.25 -0.76
N ILE A 500 3.37 97.24 -1.69
CA ILE A 500 3.42 96.58 -3.00
C ILE A 500 3.19 97.64 -4.08
N ASN A 501 3.86 97.49 -5.23
CA ASN A 501 3.93 98.45 -6.34
C ASN A 501 4.45 99.82 -5.87
N LYS A 502 5.68 100.17 -6.24
CA LYS A 502 6.49 101.08 -5.41
C LYS A 502 6.47 102.53 -5.91
N ILE A 503 6.56 103.42 -4.92
CA ILE A 503 6.55 104.89 -4.93
C ILE A 503 7.75 105.52 -5.68
N SER A 504 8.71 104.72 -6.16
CA SER A 504 9.91 105.15 -6.89
C SER A 504 10.24 104.23 -8.08
N SER A 505 11.06 104.69 -9.03
CA SER A 505 11.30 104.06 -10.34
C SER A 505 12.03 102.69 -10.32
N ASN A 506 12.40 102.18 -9.14
CA ASN A 506 13.06 100.88 -9.01
C ASN A 506 12.03 99.80 -8.70
N ASN A 507 11.68 99.04 -9.74
CA ASN A 507 10.60 98.06 -9.84
C ASN A 507 10.90 96.74 -9.07
N ALA A 508 11.19 96.81 -7.77
CA ALA A 508 11.30 95.64 -6.90
C ALA A 508 9.95 95.41 -6.19
N ASN A 509 9.33 94.25 -6.45
CA ASN A 509 7.89 94.02 -6.28
C ASN A 509 7.34 94.01 -4.84
N PHE A 510 8.15 93.97 -3.79
CA PHE A 510 7.65 93.96 -2.41
C PHE A 510 8.66 94.65 -1.46
N LEU A 511 8.19 95.56 -0.62
CA LEU A 511 8.93 96.03 0.56
C LEU A 511 8.09 95.82 1.81
N GLY A 512 8.49 94.88 2.66
CA GLY A 512 7.94 94.72 3.99
C GLY A 512 8.55 95.69 5.01
N LEU A 513 7.92 95.82 6.17
CA LEU A 513 8.63 96.10 7.42
C LEU A 513 9.67 94.99 7.72
N ASP A 514 9.79 93.95 6.91
CA ASP A 514 10.82 92.90 7.05
C ASP A 514 12.27 93.41 6.92
N GLY A 515 12.49 94.62 6.40
CA GLY A 515 13.80 95.31 6.48
C GLY A 515 14.05 96.05 7.81
N ALA A 516 13.03 96.17 8.65
CA ALA A 516 13.05 96.77 9.98
C ALA A 516 12.16 95.91 10.90
N THR A 517 12.69 94.75 11.32
CA THR A 517 12.13 93.71 12.19
C THR A 517 10.80 94.10 12.89
N PRO A 518 9.70 93.34 12.71
CA PRO A 518 8.46 93.58 13.45
C PRO A 518 8.75 93.78 14.93
N ALA A 519 8.18 94.83 15.52
CA ALA A 519 8.53 95.26 16.87
C ALA A 519 7.29 95.64 17.67
N SER A 520 7.34 95.33 18.97
CA SER A 520 6.35 95.80 19.93
C SER A 520 6.59 97.27 20.23
N THR A 521 5.57 98.11 20.04
CA THR A 521 5.60 99.52 20.43
C THR A 521 4.71 99.73 21.64
N THR A 522 5.24 100.40 22.67
CA THR A 522 4.47 100.77 23.86
C THR A 522 3.44 101.83 23.49
N VAL A 523 2.17 101.58 23.79
CA VAL A 523 1.04 102.48 23.53
C VAL A 523 0.28 102.81 24.82
N THR A 524 -0.44 103.93 24.81
CA THR A 524 -1.27 104.34 25.95
C THR A 524 -2.48 103.42 26.11
N ALA A 525 -2.75 102.96 27.34
CA ALA A 525 -3.92 102.14 27.67
C ALA A 525 -5.24 102.91 27.51
N GLY A 526 -6.35 102.18 27.39
CA GLY A 526 -7.70 102.73 27.26
C GLY A 526 -8.12 102.98 25.81
N ALA A 527 -9.28 103.61 25.62
CA ALA A 527 -9.83 103.92 24.30
C ALA A 527 -9.03 105.05 23.61
N GLN A 528 -8.43 104.73 22.47
CA GLN A 528 -7.60 105.60 21.64
C GLN A 528 -8.13 105.62 20.20
N THR A 529 -7.54 106.45 19.34
CA THR A 529 -7.81 106.41 17.91
C THR A 529 -6.81 105.53 17.18
N LEU A 530 -7.21 104.91 16.07
CA LEU A 530 -6.29 104.24 15.15
C LEU A 530 -6.41 104.92 13.78
N ASP A 531 -5.31 105.45 13.25
CA ASP A 531 -5.29 106.07 11.92
C ASP A 531 -4.00 105.77 11.13
N LEU A 532 -4.02 106.04 9.82
CA LEU A 532 -2.90 105.81 8.90
C LEU A 532 -2.41 107.16 8.39
N ARG A 533 -1.09 107.38 8.40
CA ARG A 533 -0.48 108.65 7.98
C ARG A 533 0.65 108.44 6.98
N VAL A 534 0.85 109.41 6.10
CA VAL A 534 1.89 109.43 5.06
C VAL A 534 2.69 110.73 5.07
N ARG A 535 3.95 110.68 4.61
CA ARG A 535 4.80 111.87 4.37
C ARG A 535 5.92 111.61 3.35
N VAL A 536 6.63 112.68 2.97
CA VAL A 536 7.96 112.61 2.31
C VAL A 536 8.98 113.37 3.15
N SER A 537 10.25 112.93 3.20
CA SER A 537 11.26 113.55 4.07
C SER A 537 11.56 115.01 3.73
N THR A 538 11.28 115.41 2.48
CA THR A 538 11.52 116.76 1.98
C THR A 538 10.36 117.14 1.07
N ALA A 539 9.73 118.27 1.35
CA ALA A 539 8.60 118.78 0.59
C ALA A 539 9.08 119.37 -0.76
N ILE A 540 8.63 118.80 -1.88
CA ILE A 540 8.81 119.35 -3.24
C ILE A 540 7.43 119.63 -3.85
N ALA A 541 7.24 120.84 -4.41
CA ALA A 541 5.94 121.41 -4.81
C ALA A 541 5.04 120.53 -5.72
N ALA A 542 5.62 119.59 -6.47
CA ALA A 542 4.89 118.71 -7.38
C ALA A 542 4.70 117.27 -6.85
N GLU A 543 5.12 116.97 -5.62
CA GLU A 543 4.97 115.63 -5.02
C GLU A 543 3.68 115.47 -4.24
N SER A 544 3.01 114.33 -4.45
CA SER A 544 1.76 114.04 -3.76
C SER A 544 1.54 112.56 -3.49
N TRP A 545 0.93 112.28 -2.34
CA TRP A 545 0.35 111.00 -1.98
C TRP A 545 -1.16 111.08 -2.18
N ILE A 546 -1.69 110.26 -3.06
CA ILE A 546 -3.14 110.08 -3.21
C ILE A 546 -3.48 108.77 -2.50
N VAL A 547 -4.22 108.85 -1.40
CA VAL A 547 -4.71 107.69 -0.65
C VAL A 547 -6.15 107.44 -1.08
N GLN A 548 -6.38 106.46 -1.93
CA GLN A 548 -7.69 106.28 -2.55
C GLN A 548 -8.70 105.52 -1.71
N GLN A 549 -8.20 104.63 -0.86
CA GLN A 549 -9.00 103.91 0.12
C GLN A 549 -8.08 103.49 1.24
N VAL A 550 -8.55 103.70 2.45
CA VAL A 550 -8.03 103.07 3.65
C VAL A 550 -9.14 102.21 4.22
N THR A 551 -8.86 100.96 4.58
CA THR A 551 -9.77 100.09 5.32
C THR A 551 -9.12 99.72 6.64
N MET A 552 -9.77 100.06 7.75
CA MET A 552 -9.32 99.72 9.09
C MET A 552 -10.39 98.88 9.76
N GLU A 553 -10.09 97.62 10.07
CA GLU A 553 -11.03 96.68 10.69
C GLU A 553 -10.41 96.06 11.95
N ARG A 554 -11.26 95.71 12.92
CA ARG A 554 -10.88 94.89 14.07
C ARG A 554 -11.34 93.45 13.79
N LEU A 555 -10.39 92.54 13.72
CA LEU A 555 -10.61 91.14 13.39
C LEU A 555 -11.02 90.32 14.61
N GLU A 556 -10.40 90.59 15.76
CA GLU A 556 -10.59 89.90 17.03
C GLU A 556 -10.58 90.88 18.21
#